data_AF-A0A3B9IQF2-F1
#
_entry.id   AF-A0A3B9IQF2-F1
#
_cell.length_a   1.000
_cell.length_b   1.000
_cell.length_c   1.000
_cell.angle_alpha   90.00
_cell.angle_beta   90.00
_cell.angle_gamma   90.00
#
_symmetry.space_group_name_H-M   'P 1'
#
loop_
_entity.id
_entity.type
_entity.pdbx_description
1 polymer ?
#
loop_
_entity_poly.entity_id
_entity_poly.type
_entity_poly.pdbx_seq_one_letter_code
_entity_poly.pdbx_strand_id
1 'polypeptide(L)'
;MPAQDDAFRGLDPARTDPLNAPVLVARRGRGYWSARPGETSRALRPDRVATAWHDHQPLVIHKPATARRLGLDPAQLEAFDLLELFAFINPAETPPPTARGLAAALDVELPGADPTGEIACIRAITRRLLKVASIKLRLPEPAALLHEAAQAGWIWARPLIQASGAVPPADSWGLKVWGRLPEWQEQPPEGRPTQLGVLPEEAVQRLERLTGA
;
A
#
# COMPACT_ATOMS: atom_id res chain seq x y z
N MET A 1 -8.07 31.42 6.01
CA MET A 1 -7.89 29.95 5.93
C MET A 1 -7.22 29.65 4.60
N PRO A 2 -5.93 29.26 4.55
CA PRO A 2 -5.29 28.96 3.28
C PRO A 2 -5.56 27.52 2.83
N ALA A 3 -5.57 27.36 1.51
CA ALA A 3 -5.98 26.23 0.69
C ALA A 3 -5.49 24.83 1.14
N GLN A 4 -6.44 23.90 1.27
CA GLN A 4 -6.18 22.45 1.41
C GLN A 4 -6.15 21.71 0.05
N ASP A 5 -6.32 22.38 -1.09
CA ASP A 5 -6.49 21.74 -2.40
C ASP A 5 -5.33 22.09 -3.36
N ASP A 6 -4.25 21.31 -3.35
CA ASP A 6 -3.29 21.30 -4.48
C ASP A 6 -2.60 19.94 -4.73
N ALA A 7 -2.75 18.95 -3.84
CA ALA A 7 -2.13 17.62 -4.01
C ALA A 7 -2.76 16.74 -5.12
N PHE A 8 -3.86 17.19 -5.74
CA PHE A 8 -4.64 16.40 -6.70
C PHE A 8 -4.72 17.01 -8.10
N ARG A 9 -3.92 18.04 -8.37
CA ARG A 9 -3.91 18.74 -9.66
C ARG A 9 -3.38 17.80 -10.76
N GLY A 10 -4.24 17.43 -11.70
CA GLY A 10 -3.88 16.63 -12.89
C GLY A 10 -4.46 15.21 -12.95
N LEU A 11 -5.15 14.74 -11.91
CA LEU A 11 -5.81 13.43 -11.94
C LEU A 11 -7.24 13.56 -12.51
N ASP A 12 -7.47 12.99 -13.69
CA ASP A 12 -8.79 12.93 -14.34
C ASP A 12 -9.81 12.20 -13.42
N PRO A 13 -10.88 12.87 -12.97
CA PRO A 13 -11.85 12.28 -12.05
C PRO A 13 -12.50 10.99 -12.56
N ALA A 14 -12.70 10.84 -13.87
CA ALA A 14 -13.27 9.62 -14.46
C ALA A 14 -12.30 8.43 -14.42
N ARG A 15 -11.00 8.71 -14.43
CA ARG A 15 -9.91 7.73 -14.32
C ARG A 15 -9.62 7.32 -12.87
N THR A 16 -10.09 8.10 -11.89
CA THR A 16 -9.74 7.88 -10.47
C THR A 16 -10.75 7.09 -9.65
N ASP A 17 -11.87 6.62 -10.23
CA ASP A 17 -12.83 5.81 -9.50
C ASP A 17 -12.64 4.30 -9.78
N PRO A 18 -11.98 3.55 -8.89
CA PRO A 18 -11.74 2.12 -9.07
C PRO A 18 -13.04 1.31 -9.06
N LEU A 19 -14.13 1.80 -8.46
CA LEU A 19 -15.41 1.09 -8.48
C LEU A 19 -16.06 1.12 -9.86
N ASN A 20 -15.78 2.17 -10.63
CA ASN A 20 -16.24 2.34 -12.01
C ASN A 20 -15.27 1.83 -13.09
N ALA A 21 -14.02 1.56 -12.72
CA ALA A 21 -13.04 0.97 -13.62
C ALA A 21 -13.48 -0.41 -14.16
N PRO A 22 -13.13 -0.75 -15.41
CA PRO A 22 -13.31 -2.10 -15.91
C PRO A 22 -12.38 -3.06 -15.18
N VAL A 23 -12.83 -4.29 -14.94
CA VAL A 23 -11.92 -5.36 -14.53
C VAL A 23 -11.29 -5.96 -15.77
N LEU A 24 -10.02 -6.33 -15.72
CA LEU A 24 -9.34 -7.09 -16.76
C LEU A 24 -8.74 -8.37 -16.17
N VAL A 25 -9.10 -9.51 -16.74
CA VAL A 25 -8.60 -10.83 -16.36
C VAL A 25 -7.88 -11.46 -17.56
N ALA A 26 -6.64 -11.90 -17.34
CA ALA A 26 -5.84 -12.63 -18.32
C ALA A 26 -5.66 -14.10 -17.92
N ARG A 27 -6.28 -15.03 -18.67
CA ARG A 27 -6.21 -16.47 -18.41
C ARG A 27 -5.37 -17.18 -19.46
N ARG A 28 -4.39 -17.98 -19.02
CA ARG A 28 -3.56 -18.80 -19.90
C ARG A 28 -4.45 -19.74 -20.74
N GLY A 29 -4.32 -19.69 -22.06
CA GLY A 29 -5.08 -20.53 -23.00
C GLY A 29 -6.58 -20.22 -23.11
N ARG A 30 -7.11 -19.24 -22.37
CA ARG A 30 -8.54 -18.88 -22.36
C ARG A 30 -8.82 -17.40 -22.71
N GLY A 31 -7.78 -16.67 -23.11
CA GLY A 31 -7.88 -15.30 -23.58
C GLY A 31 -8.05 -14.26 -22.46
N TYR A 32 -8.53 -13.09 -22.87
CA TYR A 32 -8.64 -11.90 -22.03
C TYR A 32 -10.11 -11.54 -21.86
N TRP A 33 -10.51 -11.16 -20.65
CA TRP A 33 -11.90 -10.89 -20.33
C TRP A 33 -11.99 -9.56 -19.60
N SER A 34 -13.00 -8.76 -19.94
CA SER A 34 -13.24 -7.47 -19.29
C SER A 34 -14.72 -7.22 -19.07
N ALA A 35 -15.05 -6.51 -17.99
CA ALA A 35 -16.38 -5.99 -17.73
C ALA A 35 -16.32 -4.67 -16.96
N ARG A 36 -17.12 -3.68 -17.39
CA ARG A 36 -17.46 -2.51 -16.56
C ARG A 36 -18.52 -2.89 -15.51
N PRO A 37 -18.77 -2.04 -14.51
CA PRO A 37 -19.85 -2.30 -13.57
C PRO A 37 -21.19 -2.39 -14.31
N GLY A 38 -22.00 -3.40 -13.99
CA GLY A 38 -23.30 -3.61 -14.62
C GLY A 38 -23.26 -4.24 -16.02
N GLU A 39 -22.08 -4.46 -16.59
CA GLU A 39 -21.94 -5.14 -17.88
C GLU A 39 -21.65 -6.64 -17.71
N THR A 40 -22.12 -7.44 -18.68
CA THR A 40 -21.70 -8.84 -18.79
C THR A 40 -20.22 -8.93 -19.17
N SER A 41 -19.54 -9.93 -18.64
CA SER A 41 -18.15 -10.20 -19.01
C SER A 41 -18.04 -10.52 -20.50
N ARG A 42 -17.06 -9.90 -21.17
CA ARG A 42 -16.80 -10.11 -22.59
C ARG A 42 -15.36 -10.51 -22.83
N ALA A 43 -15.15 -11.44 -23.76
CA ALA A 43 -13.83 -11.75 -24.27
C ALA A 43 -13.30 -10.57 -25.09
N LEU A 44 -12.05 -10.18 -24.86
CA LEU A 44 -11.34 -9.18 -25.63
C LEU A 44 -10.39 -9.85 -26.63
N ARG A 45 -10.32 -9.29 -27.83
CA ARG A 45 -9.30 -9.68 -28.81
C ARG A 45 -7.93 -9.15 -28.34
N PRO A 46 -6.83 -9.92 -28.51
CA PRO A 46 -5.50 -9.54 -28.03
C PRO A 46 -5.04 -8.14 -28.49
N ASP A 47 -5.33 -7.78 -29.74
CA ASP A 47 -4.98 -6.50 -30.36
C ASP A 47 -5.70 -5.29 -29.77
N ARG A 48 -6.79 -5.52 -29.02
CA ARG A 48 -7.59 -4.45 -28.38
C ARG A 48 -7.26 -4.25 -26.90
N VAL A 49 -6.54 -5.18 -26.27
CA VAL A 49 -6.31 -5.12 -24.82
C VAL A 49 -5.44 -3.93 -24.43
N ALA A 50 -4.38 -3.66 -25.19
CA ALA A 50 -3.47 -2.54 -24.90
C ALA A 50 -4.17 -1.18 -24.94
N THR A 51 -4.99 -0.95 -25.99
CA THR A 51 -5.80 0.27 -26.13
C THR A 51 -6.80 0.40 -25.00
N ALA A 52 -7.59 -0.66 -24.74
CA ALA A 52 -8.59 -0.65 -23.67
C ALA A 52 -7.97 -0.43 -22.27
N TRP A 53 -6.73 -0.91 -22.06
CA TRP A 53 -5.99 -0.67 -20.84
C TRP A 53 -5.64 0.81 -20.67
N HIS A 54 -5.03 1.43 -21.68
CA HIS A 54 -4.63 2.84 -21.63
C HIS A 54 -5.84 3.77 -21.46
N ASP A 55 -6.94 3.47 -22.14
CA ASP A 55 -8.13 4.32 -22.10
C ASP A 55 -8.84 4.27 -20.74
N HIS A 56 -8.72 3.18 -19.99
CA HIS A 56 -9.60 2.91 -18.84
C HIS A 56 -8.92 2.45 -17.55
N GLN A 57 -7.60 2.25 -17.51
CA GLN A 57 -6.82 1.86 -16.32
C GLN A 57 -7.53 0.78 -15.48
N PRO A 58 -7.58 -0.48 -15.96
CA PRO A 58 -8.43 -1.49 -15.37
C PRO A 58 -8.02 -1.88 -13.95
N LEU A 59 -8.97 -2.46 -13.22
CA LEU A 59 -8.68 -3.28 -12.05
C LEU A 59 -8.02 -4.59 -12.51
N VAL A 60 -6.88 -4.90 -11.92
CA VAL A 60 -6.12 -6.13 -12.18
C VAL A 60 -5.57 -6.71 -10.88
N ILE A 61 -5.25 -8.00 -10.91
CA ILE A 61 -4.43 -8.63 -9.88
C ILE A 61 -3.06 -8.88 -10.50
N HIS A 62 -2.02 -8.28 -9.93
CA HIS A 62 -0.65 -8.42 -10.40
C HIS A 62 -0.45 -7.83 -11.81
N LYS A 63 -0.40 -6.50 -11.89
CA LYS A 63 -0.15 -5.73 -13.12
C LYS A 63 1.08 -6.25 -13.88
N PRO A 64 2.27 -6.41 -13.27
CA PRO A 64 3.45 -6.90 -14.00
C PRO A 64 3.24 -8.26 -14.68
N ALA A 65 2.63 -9.22 -13.99
CA ALA A 65 2.36 -10.54 -14.56
C ALA A 65 1.30 -10.47 -15.67
N THR A 66 0.28 -9.64 -15.49
CA THR A 66 -0.79 -9.44 -16.48
C THR A 66 -0.24 -8.78 -17.76
N ALA A 67 0.57 -7.73 -17.63
CA ALA A 67 1.22 -7.05 -18.75
C ALA A 67 2.14 -7.98 -19.54
N ARG A 68 2.98 -8.77 -18.85
CA ARG A 68 3.87 -9.75 -19.50
C ARG A 68 3.10 -10.81 -20.29
N ARG A 69 1.96 -11.28 -19.77
CA ARG A 69 1.08 -12.21 -20.50
C ARG A 69 0.51 -11.61 -21.78
N LEU A 70 0.36 -10.29 -21.82
CA LEU A 70 -0.11 -9.51 -22.96
C LEU A 70 1.01 -9.11 -23.93
N GLY A 71 2.27 -9.39 -23.60
CA GLY A 71 3.42 -8.90 -24.37
C GLY A 71 3.61 -7.39 -24.25
N LEU A 72 3.12 -6.77 -23.17
CA LEU A 72 3.22 -5.33 -22.91
C LEU A 72 4.28 -5.04 -21.85
N ASP A 73 4.89 -3.86 -21.94
CA ASP A 73 5.80 -3.35 -20.92
C ASP A 73 4.99 -2.83 -19.71
N PRO A 74 5.12 -3.43 -18.51
CA PRO A 74 4.41 -2.96 -17.33
C PRO A 74 4.80 -1.56 -16.87
N ALA A 75 5.97 -1.04 -17.26
CA ALA A 75 6.41 0.31 -16.93
C ALA A 75 5.60 1.39 -17.67
N GLN A 76 5.00 1.05 -18.81
CA GLN A 76 4.19 1.97 -19.63
C GLN A 76 2.70 1.87 -19.31
N LEU A 77 2.31 1.05 -18.34
CA LEU A 77 0.92 0.76 -18.00
C LEU A 77 0.60 1.22 -16.58
N GLU A 78 -0.50 1.96 -16.45
CA GLU A 78 -1.13 2.27 -15.18
C GLU A 78 -2.39 1.43 -15.00
N ALA A 79 -2.60 0.91 -13.79
CA ALA A 79 -3.77 0.13 -13.45
C ALA A 79 -4.01 0.18 -11.94
N PHE A 80 -5.26 -0.05 -11.55
CA PHE A 80 -5.61 -0.32 -10.17
C PHE A 80 -5.21 -1.76 -9.81
N ASP A 81 -3.94 -1.97 -9.43
CA ASP A 81 -3.46 -3.28 -8.99
C ASP A 81 -3.90 -3.56 -7.55
N LEU A 82 -4.71 -4.61 -7.39
CA LEU A 82 -5.23 -5.03 -6.09
C LEU A 82 -4.13 -5.51 -5.14
N LEU A 83 -2.99 -6.00 -5.63
CA LEU A 83 -1.88 -6.42 -4.77
C LEU A 83 -1.16 -5.22 -4.15
N GLU A 84 -1.03 -4.12 -4.88
CA GLU A 84 -0.50 -2.87 -4.33
C GLU A 84 -1.42 -2.33 -3.23
N LEU A 85 -2.73 -2.31 -3.49
CA LEU A 85 -3.72 -1.88 -2.49
C LEU A 85 -3.71 -2.79 -1.27
N PHE A 86 -3.67 -4.11 -1.46
CA PHE A 86 -3.63 -5.07 -0.37
C PHE A 86 -2.39 -4.86 0.50
N ALA A 87 -1.20 -4.76 -0.12
CA ALA A 87 0.07 -4.57 0.60
C ALA A 87 0.08 -3.27 1.39
N PHE A 88 -0.52 -2.19 0.87
CA PHE A 88 -0.64 -0.93 1.58
C PHE A 88 -1.54 -1.02 2.82
N ILE A 89 -2.65 -1.76 2.74
CA ILE A 89 -3.64 -1.88 3.82
C ILE A 89 -3.24 -2.94 4.87
N ASN A 90 -2.56 -4.00 4.42
CA ASN A 90 -2.17 -5.16 5.23
C ASN A 90 -0.68 -5.49 5.02
N PRO A 91 0.25 -4.62 5.47
CA PRO A 91 1.68 -4.76 5.17
C PRO A 91 2.32 -6.02 5.77
N ALA A 92 1.71 -6.63 6.78
CA ALA A 92 2.20 -7.85 7.43
C ALA A 92 1.66 -9.15 6.78
N GLU A 93 0.89 -9.06 5.71
CA GLU A 93 0.23 -10.20 5.07
C GLU A 93 0.66 -10.35 3.61
N THR A 94 0.90 -11.59 3.18
CA THR A 94 1.35 -11.90 1.81
C THR A 94 0.52 -13.04 1.18
N PRO A 95 -0.74 -12.76 0.78
CA PRO A 95 -1.58 -13.77 0.17
C PRO A 95 -1.06 -14.17 -1.22
N PRO A 96 -1.42 -15.37 -1.72
CA PRO A 96 -1.12 -15.75 -3.09
C PRO A 96 -1.65 -14.70 -4.10
N PRO A 97 -0.90 -14.34 -5.15
CA PRO A 97 -1.23 -13.27 -6.09
C PRO A 97 -2.32 -13.67 -7.10
N THR A 98 -3.48 -14.08 -6.59
CA THR A 98 -4.62 -14.61 -7.35
C THR A 98 -5.92 -14.11 -6.72
N ALA A 99 -7.00 -14.06 -7.51
CA ALA A 99 -8.32 -13.68 -6.99
C ALA A 99 -8.73 -14.58 -5.81
N ARG A 100 -8.49 -15.89 -5.94
CA ARG A 100 -8.76 -16.87 -4.86
C ARG A 100 -7.93 -16.61 -3.60
N GLY A 101 -6.64 -16.34 -3.74
CA GLY A 101 -5.75 -16.07 -2.61
C GLY A 101 -6.15 -14.81 -1.85
N LEU A 102 -6.44 -13.73 -2.58
CA LEU A 102 -6.92 -12.47 -1.99
C LEU A 102 -8.30 -12.64 -1.35
N ALA A 103 -9.21 -13.36 -2.00
CA ALA A 103 -10.53 -13.63 -1.47
C ALA A 103 -10.48 -14.39 -0.14
N ALA A 104 -9.63 -15.43 -0.06
CA ALA A 104 -9.41 -16.19 1.16
C ALA A 104 -8.82 -15.32 2.29
N ALA A 105 -7.85 -14.45 1.98
CA ALA A 105 -7.27 -13.55 2.98
C ALA A 105 -8.25 -12.49 3.49
N LEU A 106 -9.22 -12.08 2.67
CA LEU A 106 -10.18 -11.02 2.99
C LEU A 106 -11.56 -11.52 3.44
N ASP A 107 -11.72 -12.85 3.55
CA ASP A 107 -12.98 -13.54 3.82
C ASP A 107 -14.10 -13.12 2.84
N VAL A 108 -13.77 -13.18 1.54
CA VAL A 108 -14.69 -12.85 0.44
C VAL A 108 -15.09 -14.13 -0.27
N GLU A 109 -16.39 -14.34 -0.46
CA GLU A 109 -16.91 -15.49 -1.20
C GLU A 109 -16.48 -15.45 -2.67
N LEU A 110 -16.18 -16.62 -3.23
CA LEU A 110 -15.82 -16.80 -4.63
C LEU A 110 -17.07 -17.19 -5.44
N PRO A 111 -17.59 -16.31 -6.32
CA PRO A 111 -18.83 -16.59 -7.05
C PRO A 111 -18.69 -17.71 -8.09
N GLY A 112 -17.47 -18.03 -8.51
CA GLY A 112 -17.18 -19.04 -9.53
C GLY A 112 -15.72 -19.02 -9.99
N ALA A 113 -15.28 -20.07 -10.69
CA ALA A 113 -13.92 -20.19 -11.26
C ALA A 113 -13.87 -19.85 -12.77
N ASP A 114 -15.01 -19.46 -13.34
CA ASP A 114 -15.10 -18.91 -14.68
C ASP A 114 -14.69 -17.42 -14.68
N PRO A 115 -14.47 -16.80 -15.84
CA PRO A 115 -14.03 -15.41 -15.89
C PRO A 115 -15.05 -14.43 -15.29
N THR A 116 -16.35 -14.73 -15.36
CA THR A 116 -17.40 -13.90 -14.76
C THR A 116 -17.30 -13.92 -13.24
N GLY A 117 -17.15 -15.11 -12.65
CA GLY A 117 -16.93 -15.26 -11.21
C GLY A 117 -15.66 -14.57 -10.73
N GLU A 118 -14.57 -14.68 -11.50
CA GLU A 118 -13.30 -14.01 -11.19
C GLU A 118 -13.42 -12.47 -11.22
N ILE A 119 -14.11 -11.92 -12.23
CA ILE A 119 -14.40 -10.48 -12.33
C ILE A 119 -15.25 -10.01 -11.14
N ALA A 120 -16.31 -10.75 -10.81
CA ALA A 120 -17.16 -10.43 -9.66
C ALA A 120 -16.38 -10.48 -8.34
N CYS A 121 -15.50 -11.47 -8.18
CA CYS A 121 -14.61 -11.60 -7.03
C CYS A 121 -13.65 -10.41 -6.91
N ILE A 122 -12.99 -10.00 -8.00
CA ILE A 122 -12.12 -8.81 -8.02
C ILE A 122 -12.89 -7.56 -7.54
N ARG A 123 -14.12 -7.35 -8.03
CA ARG A 123 -14.95 -6.22 -7.58
C ARG A 123 -15.28 -6.31 -6.08
N ALA A 124 -15.60 -7.50 -5.58
CA ALA A 124 -15.88 -7.71 -4.17
C ALA A 124 -14.64 -7.43 -3.29
N ILE A 125 -13.46 -7.91 -3.70
CA ILE A 125 -12.19 -7.63 -3.06
C ILE A 125 -11.91 -6.12 -3.03
N THR A 126 -12.06 -5.41 -4.15
CA THR A 126 -11.86 -3.95 -4.22
C THR A 126 -12.74 -3.23 -3.22
N ARG A 127 -14.05 -3.56 -3.17
CA ARG A 127 -14.97 -2.96 -2.19
C ARG A 127 -14.57 -3.27 -0.75
N ARG A 128 -14.17 -4.52 -0.46
CA ARG A 128 -13.72 -4.94 0.87
C ARG A 128 -12.48 -4.18 1.30
N LEU A 129 -11.47 -4.06 0.44
CA LEU A 129 -10.26 -3.30 0.71
C LEU A 129 -10.54 -1.81 0.93
N LEU A 130 -11.33 -1.17 0.06
CA LEU A 130 -11.73 0.23 0.24
C LEU A 130 -12.50 0.45 1.55
N LYS A 131 -13.36 -0.51 1.96
CA LYS A 131 -14.05 -0.46 3.24
C LYS A 131 -13.08 -0.56 4.42
N VAL A 132 -12.12 -1.48 4.38
CA VAL A 132 -11.09 -1.61 5.44
C VAL A 132 -10.24 -0.34 5.50
N ALA A 133 -9.82 0.17 4.34
CA ALA A 133 -9.07 1.42 4.24
C ALA A 133 -9.83 2.62 4.82
N SER A 134 -11.14 2.70 4.61
CA SER A 134 -11.97 3.79 5.16
C SER A 134 -11.91 3.90 6.69
N ILE A 135 -11.55 2.81 7.37
CA ILE A 135 -11.40 2.73 8.82
C ILE A 135 -9.93 2.93 9.20
N LYS A 136 -9.01 2.13 8.64
CA LYS A 136 -7.59 2.14 9.01
C LYS A 136 -6.90 3.48 8.71
N LEU A 137 -7.28 4.14 7.60
CA LEU A 137 -6.59 5.35 7.14
C LEU A 137 -7.02 6.63 7.84
N ARG A 138 -7.97 6.57 8.79
CA ARG A 138 -8.32 7.71 9.66
C ARG A 138 -7.29 7.96 10.77
N LEU A 139 -6.44 6.98 11.04
CA LEU A 139 -5.37 7.11 12.03
C LEU A 139 -4.27 8.05 11.49
N PRO A 140 -3.59 8.83 12.34
CA PRO A 140 -2.60 9.80 11.87
C PRO A 140 -1.43 9.20 11.08
N GLU A 141 -0.89 8.04 11.48
CA GLU A 141 0.27 7.45 10.80
C GLU A 141 -0.09 6.92 9.41
N PRO A 142 -1.13 6.09 9.22
CA PRO A 142 -1.53 5.66 7.89
C PRO A 142 -2.01 6.82 7.00
N ALA A 143 -2.62 7.87 7.57
CA ALA A 143 -2.99 9.08 6.84
C ALA A 143 -1.77 9.83 6.29
N ALA A 144 -0.69 9.92 7.07
CA ALA A 144 0.56 10.51 6.61
C ALA A 144 1.21 9.69 5.50
N LEU A 145 1.27 8.36 5.65
CA LEU A 145 1.78 7.48 4.60
C LEU A 145 0.98 7.62 3.30
N LEU A 146 -0.35 7.72 3.41
CA LEU A 146 -1.24 7.95 2.27
C LEU A 146 -1.00 9.31 1.60
N HIS A 147 -0.69 10.34 2.37
CA HIS A 147 -0.34 11.66 1.84
C HIS A 147 0.93 11.60 1.00
N GLU A 148 1.97 10.94 1.50
CA GLU A 148 3.25 10.79 0.80
C GLU A 148 3.07 9.94 -0.47
N ALA A 149 2.26 8.88 -0.40
CA ALA A 149 1.90 8.09 -1.58
C ALA A 149 1.12 8.93 -2.62
N ALA A 150 0.28 9.89 -2.18
CA ALA A 150 -0.40 10.82 -3.06
C ALA A 150 0.59 11.76 -3.76
N GLN A 151 1.56 12.32 -3.03
CA GLN A 151 2.63 13.15 -3.62
C GLN A 151 3.48 12.38 -4.63
N ALA A 152 3.69 11.08 -4.40
CA ALA A 152 4.36 10.18 -5.32
C ALA A 152 3.52 9.77 -6.55
N GLY A 153 2.28 10.24 -6.68
CA GLY A 153 1.41 9.95 -7.82
C GLY A 153 0.78 8.56 -7.80
N TRP A 154 0.72 7.89 -6.64
CA TRP A 154 0.13 6.55 -6.57
C TRP A 154 -1.37 6.57 -6.88
N ILE A 155 -1.79 5.77 -7.88
CA ILE A 155 -3.16 5.80 -8.43
C ILE A 155 -4.25 5.51 -7.37
N TRP A 156 -3.94 4.74 -6.33
CA TRP A 156 -4.88 4.43 -5.26
C TRP A 156 -5.06 5.55 -4.23
N ALA A 157 -4.14 6.52 -4.18
CA ALA A 157 -4.12 7.51 -3.10
C ALA A 157 -5.41 8.33 -3.03
N ARG A 158 -5.87 8.88 -4.17
CA ARG A 158 -7.12 9.66 -4.23
C ARG A 158 -8.36 8.83 -3.84
N PRO A 159 -8.62 7.63 -4.40
CA PRO A 159 -9.74 6.80 -3.97
C PRO A 159 -9.71 6.50 -2.46
N LEU A 160 -8.52 6.27 -1.89
CA LEU A 160 -8.36 6.00 -0.46
C LEU A 160 -8.65 7.22 0.41
N ILE A 161 -8.21 8.42 -0.01
CA ILE A 161 -8.50 9.68 0.68
C ILE A 161 -10.00 9.95 0.64
N GLN A 162 -10.63 9.79 -0.53
CA GLN A 162 -12.08 9.95 -0.68
C GLN A 162 -12.87 8.95 0.18
N ALA A 163 -12.44 7.68 0.25
CA ALA A 163 -13.11 6.66 1.03
C ALA A 163 -12.95 6.84 2.54
N SER A 164 -11.79 7.32 3.00
CA SER A 164 -11.45 7.43 4.43
C SER A 164 -11.80 8.77 5.06
N GLY A 165 -11.76 9.85 4.28
CA GLY A 165 -11.72 11.22 4.80
C GLY A 165 -10.43 11.51 5.55
N ALA A 166 -9.34 10.80 5.25
CA ALA A 166 -8.05 10.99 5.89
C ALA A 166 -7.58 12.44 5.72
N VAL A 167 -7.27 13.09 6.83
CA VAL A 167 -6.64 14.41 6.84
C VAL A 167 -5.17 14.18 7.16
N PRO A 168 -4.24 14.60 6.29
CA PRO A 168 -2.82 14.47 6.60
C PRO A 168 -2.49 15.29 7.85
N PRO A 169 -1.64 14.77 8.76
CA PRO A 169 -1.10 15.59 9.82
C PRO A 169 -0.34 16.78 9.24
N ALA A 170 -0.37 17.93 9.93
CA ALA A 170 0.24 19.18 9.46
C ALA A 170 1.77 19.09 9.34
N ASP A 171 2.35 18.05 9.92
CA ASP A 171 3.75 17.87 10.15
C ASP A 171 4.20 16.48 9.62
N SER A 172 5.30 16.46 8.85
CA SER A 172 5.83 15.28 8.12
C SER A 172 6.38 14.17 9.02
N TRP A 173 6.07 14.20 10.32
CA TRP A 173 6.50 13.21 11.30
C TRP A 173 5.84 11.85 11.14
N GLY A 174 4.78 11.73 10.33
CA GLY A 174 4.08 10.46 10.16
C GLY A 174 4.92 9.34 9.51
N LEU A 175 5.94 9.67 8.72
CA LEU A 175 6.92 8.68 8.23
C LEU A 175 8.05 8.40 9.22
N LYS A 176 8.27 9.28 10.21
CA LYS A 176 9.35 9.16 11.21
C LYS A 176 8.91 8.31 12.40
N VAL A 177 8.42 7.09 12.13
CA VAL A 177 7.99 6.16 13.18
C VAL A 177 9.10 5.89 14.21
N TRP A 178 10.36 5.94 13.77
CA TRP A 178 11.55 5.82 14.63
C TRP A 178 11.64 6.90 15.71
N GLY A 179 11.10 8.10 15.49
CA GLY A 179 11.06 9.16 16.50
C GLY A 179 10.12 8.85 17.68
N ARG A 180 9.29 7.79 17.57
CA ARG A 180 8.37 7.32 18.61
C ARG A 180 8.86 6.08 19.31
N LEU A 181 9.91 5.44 18.80
CA LEU A 181 10.53 4.32 19.48
C LEU A 181 11.25 4.86 20.71
N PRO A 182 11.13 4.18 21.87
CA PRO A 182 11.93 4.54 23.02
C PRO A 182 13.41 4.45 22.64
N GLU A 183 14.21 5.35 23.19
CA GLU A 183 15.65 5.31 23.01
C GLU A 183 16.16 3.97 23.55
N TRP A 184 16.69 3.14 22.65
CA TRP A 184 17.26 1.85 23.02
C TRP A 184 18.73 2.06 23.40
N GLN A 185 19.08 1.65 24.62
CA GLN A 185 20.46 1.59 25.08
C GLN A 185 20.93 0.14 25.09
N GLU A 186 22.04 -0.13 24.41
CA GLU A 186 22.63 -1.48 24.38
C GLU A 186 23.26 -1.87 25.72
N GLN A 187 23.70 -0.88 26.50
CA GLN A 187 24.22 -1.09 27.85
C GLN A 187 23.16 -0.79 28.91
N PRO A 188 23.20 -1.48 30.06
CA PRO A 188 22.43 -1.07 31.22
C PRO A 188 22.74 0.41 31.54
N PRO A 189 21.75 1.22 31.93
CA PRO A 189 22.03 2.56 32.42
C PRO A 189 23.05 2.47 33.57
N GLU A 190 23.99 3.41 33.62
CA GLU A 190 25.01 3.41 34.66
C GLU A 190 24.33 3.30 36.04
N GLY A 191 24.77 2.31 36.82
CA GLY A 191 24.29 2.16 38.18
C GLY A 191 24.57 3.43 38.97
N ARG A 192 23.76 3.71 40.01
CA ARG A 192 24.08 4.81 40.93
C ARG A 192 25.51 4.63 41.45
N PRO A 193 26.32 5.70 41.55
CA PRO A 193 27.62 5.64 42.18
C PRO A 193 27.50 4.97 43.54
N THR A 194 28.45 4.10 43.89
CA THR A 194 28.50 3.51 45.22
C THR A 194 28.66 4.62 46.26
N GLN A 195 28.03 4.47 47.43
CA GLN A 195 28.26 5.35 48.59
C GLN A 195 29.57 5.01 49.32
N LEU A 196 30.35 4.07 48.79
CA LEU A 196 31.65 3.71 49.32
C LEU A 196 32.62 4.84 49.00
N GLY A 197 33.23 5.41 50.03
CA GLY A 197 34.31 6.39 49.85
C GLY A 197 35.49 5.75 49.13
N VAL A 198 36.15 6.55 48.29
CA VAL A 198 37.43 6.16 47.69
C VAL A 198 38.54 6.50 48.68
N LEU A 199 39.38 5.53 49.03
CA LEU A 199 40.52 5.78 49.89
C LEU A 199 41.57 6.62 49.14
N PRO A 200 42.35 7.47 49.82
CA PRO A 200 43.38 8.30 49.17
C PRO A 200 44.37 7.50 48.31
N GLU A 201 44.74 6.31 48.77
CA GLU A 201 45.67 5.41 48.08
C GLU A 201 45.06 4.85 46.77
N GLU A 202 43.77 4.52 46.78
CA GLU A 202 43.05 4.04 45.58
C GLU A 202 42.97 5.15 44.51
N ALA A 203 42.79 6.40 44.94
CA ALA A 203 42.76 7.55 44.05
C ALA A 203 44.12 7.77 43.36
N VAL A 204 45.23 7.70 44.11
CA VAL A 204 46.59 7.83 43.56
C VAL A 204 46.89 6.70 42.56
N GLN A 205 46.58 5.45 42.90
CA GLN A 205 46.81 4.31 42.00
C GLN A 205 45.96 4.38 40.72
N ARG A 206 44.74 4.93 40.80
CA ARG A 206 43.90 5.13 39.62
C ARG A 206 44.46 6.25 38.75
N LEU A 207 45.01 7.31 39.35
CA LEU A 207 45.64 8.42 38.66
C LEU A 207 46.88 7.95 37.90
N GLU A 208 47.80 7.22 38.55
CA GLU A 208 48.99 6.66 37.91
C GLU A 208 48.63 5.78 36.69
N ARG A 209 47.60 4.92 36.83
CA ARG A 209 47.08 4.10 35.71
C ARG A 209 46.50 4.92 34.55
N LEU A 210 45.91 6.08 34.82
CA LEU A 210 45.32 6.95 33.79
C LEU A 210 46.36 7.86 33.13
N THR A 211 47.37 8.30 33.89
CA THR A 211 48.42 9.20 33.39
C THR A 211 49.66 8.48 32.86
N GLY A 212 49.79 7.18 33.11
CA GLY A 212 50.90 6.35 32.62
C GLY A 212 52.26 6.74 33.20
N ALA A 213 52.27 7.28 34.43
CA ALA A 213 53.49 7.62 35.16
C ALA A 213 54.09 6.38 35.85
#